data_AF-A0ABD6BAJ9-F1
#
_entry.id   AF-A0ABD6BAJ9-F1
#
_cell.length_a   1.000
_cell.length_b   1.000
_cell.length_c   1.000
_cell.angle_alpha   90.00
_cell.angle_beta   90.00
_cell.angle_gamma   90.00
#
_symmetry.space_group_name_H-M   'P 1'
#
loop_
_entity.id
_entity.type
_entity.pdbx_description
1 polymer ?
#
loop_
_entity_poly.entity_id
_entity_poly.type
_entity_poly.pdbx_seq_one_letter_code
_entity_poly.pdbx_strand_id
1 'polypeptide(L)'
;MTLPETVTDHLDGEEPVAEVDLGGEDRLLVTPTRTLVYRAEGLLSDETVEEFPHDAERVTLTTSRRKAKLTLDYGLDGEETLSLPKAKIDEVLHPVLAGVLDANGITDPGETVKRTFRFSELTLIVTDERVVKHIGQALWDEEYEEYPFENVTDLAFEPGNVATSVVLTHDGRQERFKAPNEDARAVEAAITDALLSYHDVRDLDELRAEHADEEVDDADSEAGEDSPFGEGPELFGEEESIATDTEPDEQSESDAASDSEDDTRDQLIRQVEEATDDEPADDSTDADHGSTADGTPDTADLAAEIDDLRDAVENQQAELERQNDLIEQLIEELRQGR
;
A
#
# COMPACT_ATOMS: atom_id res chain seq x y z
N MET A 1 27.74 13.39 -9.05
CA MET A 1 28.55 14.26 -8.16
C MET A 1 29.40 13.34 -7.30
N THR A 2 30.52 13.81 -6.74
CA THR A 2 31.39 12.97 -5.91
C THR A 2 30.88 13.01 -4.47
N LEU A 3 30.65 11.86 -3.85
CA LEU A 3 30.26 11.78 -2.44
C LEU A 3 31.40 12.29 -1.54
N PRO A 4 31.09 12.88 -0.36
CA PRO A 4 32.10 13.23 0.64
C PRO A 4 32.95 12.02 1.06
N GLU A 5 34.21 12.25 1.45
CA GLU A 5 35.11 11.17 1.92
C GLU A 5 34.51 10.45 3.13
N THR A 6 33.90 11.18 4.07
CA THR A 6 33.22 10.62 5.23
C THR A 6 32.15 9.60 4.84
N VAL A 7 31.29 9.93 3.86
CA VAL A 7 30.27 9.00 3.36
C VAL A 7 30.92 7.77 2.72
N THR A 8 32.01 7.97 1.98
CA THR A 8 32.73 6.88 1.31
C THR A 8 33.37 5.91 2.31
N ASP A 9 33.90 6.42 3.41
CA ASP A 9 34.44 5.60 4.50
C ASP A 9 33.32 4.79 5.17
N HIS A 10 32.17 5.42 5.42
CA HIS A 10 31.01 4.75 6.02
C HIS A 10 30.35 3.72 5.09
N LEU A 11 30.41 3.89 3.77
CA LEU A 11 29.93 2.88 2.81
C LEU A 11 30.71 1.55 2.93
N ASP A 12 31.94 1.56 3.45
CA ASP A 12 32.78 0.36 3.68
C ASP A 12 32.89 -0.55 2.43
N GLY A 13 32.87 0.05 1.24
CA GLY A 13 32.95 -0.64 -0.05
C GLY A 13 31.62 -1.14 -0.61
N GLU A 14 30.49 -0.91 0.06
CA GLU A 14 29.15 -1.16 -0.49
C GLU A 14 28.76 -0.09 -1.51
N GLU A 15 28.11 -0.53 -2.59
CA GLU A 15 27.56 0.38 -3.60
C GLU A 15 26.12 0.75 -3.22
N PRO A 16 25.77 2.05 -3.16
CA PRO A 16 24.42 2.47 -2.87
C PRO A 16 23.47 2.08 -4.01
N VAL A 17 22.37 1.40 -3.66
CA VAL A 17 21.29 1.05 -4.58
C VAL A 17 20.36 2.23 -4.84
N ALA A 18 20.29 3.19 -3.91
CA ALA A 18 19.55 4.43 -4.07
C ALA A 18 20.26 5.59 -3.37
N GLU A 19 20.15 6.78 -3.95
CA GLU A 19 20.60 8.04 -3.35
C GLU A 19 19.45 9.06 -3.43
N VAL A 20 19.07 9.64 -2.29
CA VAL A 20 17.95 10.59 -2.17
C VAL A 20 18.46 11.92 -1.61
N ASP A 21 18.13 13.01 -2.31
CA ASP A 21 18.34 14.39 -1.84
C ASP A 21 17.36 14.71 -0.70
N LEU A 22 17.86 15.02 0.49
CA LEU A 22 17.01 15.41 1.64
C LEU A 22 16.82 16.93 1.76
N GLY A 23 17.40 17.70 0.83
CA GLY A 23 17.42 19.16 0.82
C GLY A 23 18.78 19.74 1.19
N GLY A 24 19.23 20.74 0.41
CA GLY A 24 20.54 21.36 0.60
C GLY A 24 21.67 20.39 0.22
N GLU A 25 22.55 20.10 1.17
CA GLU A 25 23.66 19.17 1.01
C GLU A 25 23.42 17.83 1.72
N ASP A 26 22.27 17.67 2.40
CA ASP A 26 21.90 16.43 3.08
C ASP A 26 21.51 15.33 2.08
N ARG A 27 21.99 14.11 2.33
CA ARG A 27 21.78 12.94 1.47
C ARG A 27 21.35 11.74 2.29
N LEU A 28 20.53 10.89 1.69
CA LEU A 28 20.28 9.55 2.18
C LEU A 28 20.76 8.56 1.13
N LEU A 29 21.56 7.59 1.56
CA LEU A 29 22.04 6.50 0.72
C LEU A 29 21.49 5.20 1.27
N VAL A 30 20.87 4.41 0.40
CA VAL A 30 20.47 3.05 0.76
C VAL A 30 21.47 2.10 0.13
N THR A 31 22.08 1.26 0.95
CA THR A 31 22.94 0.15 0.53
C THR A 31 22.18 -1.16 0.69
N PRO A 32 22.69 -2.31 0.22
CA PRO A 32 22.03 -3.59 0.48
C PRO A 32 21.81 -3.84 1.98
N THR A 33 22.80 -3.57 2.82
CA THR A 33 22.74 -3.97 4.24
C THR A 33 22.26 -2.89 5.20
N ARG A 34 22.31 -1.61 4.81
CA ARG A 34 21.99 -0.48 5.68
C ARG A 34 21.62 0.79 4.93
N THR A 35 21.00 1.72 5.65
CA THR A 35 20.75 3.08 5.19
C THR A 35 21.68 4.05 5.90
N LEU A 36 22.34 4.91 5.12
CA LEU A 36 23.22 5.97 5.61
C LEU A 36 22.54 7.32 5.42
N VAL A 37 22.58 8.15 6.45
CA VAL A 37 22.00 9.50 6.42
C VAL A 37 23.11 10.49 6.67
N TYR A 38 23.49 11.18 5.60
CA TYR A 38 24.49 12.23 5.62
C TYR A 38 23.81 13.58 5.87
N ARG A 39 24.25 14.25 6.93
CA ARG A 39 23.91 15.66 7.22
C ARG A 39 25.16 16.48 7.03
N ALA A 40 25.08 17.46 6.14
CA ALA A 40 26.21 18.35 5.89
C ALA A 40 26.45 19.28 7.08
N GLU A 41 27.68 19.79 7.18
CA GLU A 41 28.04 20.80 8.19
C GLU A 41 27.15 22.04 8.02
N GLY A 42 26.44 22.37 9.10
CA GLY A 42 25.61 23.56 9.20
C GLY A 42 26.23 24.62 10.11
N LEU A 43 25.61 25.80 10.17
CA LEU A 43 26.07 26.90 11.04
C LEU A 43 26.15 26.54 12.54
N LEU A 44 25.43 25.50 12.95
CA LEU A 44 25.28 25.07 14.34
C LEU A 44 25.51 23.56 14.55
N SER A 45 25.80 22.82 13.49
CA SER A 45 25.90 21.36 13.51
C SER A 45 27.10 20.93 12.70
N ASP A 46 27.92 20.06 13.27
CA ASP A 46 29.02 19.43 12.54
C ASP A 46 28.47 18.44 11.49
N GLU A 47 29.32 18.07 10.54
CA GLU A 47 29.04 17.00 9.59
C GLU A 47 28.82 15.66 10.32
N THR A 48 27.74 14.95 9.97
CA THR A 48 27.42 13.67 10.60
C THR A 48 26.91 12.65 9.59
N VAL A 49 27.30 11.39 9.79
CA VAL A 49 26.73 10.22 9.12
C VAL A 49 26.08 9.34 10.17
N GLU A 50 24.79 9.08 10.02
CA GLU A 50 24.03 8.11 10.82
C GLU A 50 23.83 6.84 9.99
N GLU A 51 23.95 5.66 10.60
CA GLU A 51 23.75 4.37 9.94
C GLU A 51 22.56 3.65 10.57
N PHE A 52 21.72 3.06 9.73
CA PHE A 52 20.55 2.29 10.12
C PHE A 52 20.61 0.93 9.43
N PRO A 53 21.04 -0.14 10.13
CA PRO A 53 21.03 -1.50 9.61
C PRO A 53 19.65 -1.94 9.09
N HIS A 54 19.64 -2.83 8.10
CA HIS A 54 18.39 -3.35 7.52
C HIS A 54 17.88 -4.64 8.20
N ASP A 55 18.60 -5.20 9.17
CA ASP A 55 18.19 -6.36 9.98
C ASP A 55 17.15 -5.99 11.07
N ALA A 56 16.33 -4.98 10.81
CA ALA A 56 15.19 -4.65 11.66
C ALA A 56 14.19 -5.81 11.65
N GLU A 57 13.56 -6.08 12.79
CA GLU A 57 12.46 -7.03 13.00
C GLU A 57 11.09 -6.37 12.79
N ARG A 58 11.03 -5.03 12.85
CA ARG A 58 9.83 -4.26 12.53
C ARG A 58 10.17 -2.87 12.01
N VAL A 59 9.43 -2.43 10.99
CA VAL A 59 9.54 -1.09 10.40
C VAL A 59 8.22 -0.35 10.56
N THR A 60 8.24 0.83 11.18
CA THR A 60 7.05 1.66 11.38
C THR A 60 7.23 3.04 10.77
N LEU A 61 6.17 3.57 10.15
CA LEU A 61 6.17 4.92 9.58
C LEU A 61 5.13 5.81 10.22
N THR A 62 5.59 6.85 10.88
CA THR A 62 4.72 7.93 11.38
C THR A 62 4.90 9.18 10.54
N THR A 63 3.81 9.68 9.96
CA THR A 63 3.86 10.94 9.19
C THR A 63 3.24 12.10 9.97
N SER A 64 3.79 13.29 9.77
CA SER A 64 3.27 14.56 10.26
C SER A 64 3.05 15.50 9.07
N ARG A 65 2.77 16.79 9.30
CA ARG A 65 2.48 17.76 8.23
C ARG A 65 3.62 17.89 7.22
N ARG A 66 4.87 17.94 7.70
CA ARG A 66 6.07 18.22 6.88
C ARG A 66 7.18 17.17 6.99
N LYS A 67 7.09 16.28 7.96
CA LYS A 67 8.11 15.28 8.27
C LYS A 67 7.49 13.90 8.35
N ALA A 68 8.27 12.90 8.02
CA ALA A 68 8.02 11.50 8.29
C ALA A 68 9.09 10.98 9.26
N LYS A 69 8.72 10.01 10.09
CA LYS A 69 9.62 9.27 10.96
C LYS A 69 9.51 7.81 10.59
N LEU A 70 10.62 7.23 10.13
CA LEU A 70 10.77 5.81 9.90
C LEU A 70 11.48 5.25 11.13
N THR A 71 10.83 4.34 11.86
CA THR A 71 11.38 3.69 13.03
C THR A 71 11.70 2.24 12.67
N LEU A 72 12.96 1.85 12.85
CA LEU A 72 13.46 0.50 12.71
C LEU A 72 13.63 -0.08 14.11
N ASP A 73 12.90 -1.14 14.41
CA ASP A 73 12.94 -1.86 15.68
C ASP A 73 13.69 -3.17 15.46
N TYR A 74 14.78 -3.34 16.21
CA TYR A 74 15.68 -4.50 16.18
C TYR A 74 15.42 -5.41 17.39
N GLY A 75 14.21 -5.34 17.97
CA GLY A 75 13.78 -6.17 19.07
C GLY A 75 14.56 -5.92 20.35
N LEU A 76 15.45 -6.86 20.69
CA LEU A 76 16.25 -6.77 21.92
C LEU A 76 17.41 -5.76 21.82
N ASP A 77 17.82 -5.42 20.60
CA ASP A 77 18.92 -4.48 20.34
C ASP A 77 18.45 -3.01 20.34
N GLY A 78 17.13 -2.79 20.45
CA GLY A 78 16.50 -1.48 20.61
C GLY A 78 15.84 -0.99 19.32
N GLU A 79 15.48 0.29 19.30
CA GLU A 79 14.87 0.94 18.15
C GLU A 79 15.66 2.19 17.75
N GLU A 80 15.74 2.43 16.44
CA GLU A 80 16.33 3.63 15.87
C GLU A 80 15.29 4.35 15.00
N THR A 81 15.36 5.69 14.96
CA THR A 81 14.36 6.48 14.24
C THR A 81 15.01 7.50 13.32
N LEU A 82 14.74 7.33 12.04
CA LEU A 82 15.14 8.23 10.97
C LEU A 82 14.04 9.27 10.69
N SER A 83 14.40 10.55 10.72
CA SER A 83 13.49 11.66 10.38
C SER A 83 13.74 12.22 8.97
N LEU A 84 12.72 12.16 8.12
CA LEU A 84 12.77 12.54 6.70
C LEU A 84 11.77 13.67 6.37
N PRO A 85 12.03 14.51 5.35
CA PRO A 85 11.00 15.34 4.75
C PRO A 85 9.86 14.45 4.21
N LYS A 86 8.59 14.82 4.47
CA LYS A 86 7.45 14.00 4.02
C LYS A 86 7.46 13.76 2.52
N ALA A 87 7.85 14.76 1.72
CA ALA A 87 7.89 14.67 0.27
C ALA A 87 8.91 13.64 -0.27
N LYS A 88 9.82 13.14 0.57
CA LYS A 88 10.87 12.18 0.21
C LYS A 88 10.58 10.76 0.68
N ILE A 89 9.47 10.54 1.40
CA ILE A 89 9.21 9.23 1.98
C ILE A 89 9.00 8.14 0.92
N ASP A 90 8.25 8.44 -0.14
CA ASP A 90 7.95 7.45 -1.17
C ASP A 90 9.20 7.04 -1.96
N GLU A 91 10.18 7.95 -2.07
CA GLU A 91 11.48 7.72 -2.72
C GLU A 91 12.41 6.86 -1.84
N VAL A 92 12.36 7.03 -0.52
CA VAL A 92 13.21 6.32 0.45
C VAL A 92 12.62 4.96 0.84
N LEU A 93 11.30 4.87 0.96
CA LEU A 93 10.67 3.71 1.59
C LEU A 93 10.89 2.43 0.78
N HIS A 94 10.79 2.54 -0.53
CA HIS A 94 10.95 1.40 -1.43
C HIS A 94 12.34 0.74 -1.33
N PRO A 95 13.48 1.46 -1.49
CA PRO A 95 14.79 0.85 -1.36
C PRO A 95 15.10 0.38 0.07
N VAL A 96 14.61 1.07 1.11
CA VAL A 96 14.80 0.63 2.50
C VAL A 96 14.08 -0.69 2.75
N LEU A 97 12.80 -0.80 2.36
CA LEU A 97 12.05 -2.05 2.52
C LEU A 97 12.66 -3.18 1.69
N ALA A 98 13.16 -2.90 0.48
CA ALA A 98 13.88 -3.91 -0.30
C ALA A 98 15.10 -4.46 0.46
N GLY A 99 15.91 -3.58 1.06
CA GLY A 99 17.03 -3.99 1.89
C GLY A 99 16.61 -4.75 3.15
N VAL A 100 15.51 -4.35 3.81
CA VAL A 100 14.98 -5.05 4.99
C VAL A 100 14.47 -6.45 4.64
N LEU A 101 13.76 -6.61 3.52
CA LEU A 101 13.30 -7.93 3.06
C LEU A 101 14.48 -8.86 2.73
N ASP A 102 15.53 -8.34 2.09
CA ASP A 102 16.74 -9.10 1.76
C ASP A 102 17.51 -9.50 3.03
N ALA A 103 17.70 -8.57 3.97
CA ALA A 103 18.39 -8.82 5.23
C ALA A 103 17.67 -9.87 6.10
N ASN A 104 16.33 -9.92 6.04
CA ASN A 104 15.51 -10.91 6.73
C ASN A 104 15.34 -12.22 5.95
N GLY A 105 15.93 -12.35 4.76
CA GLY A 105 15.87 -13.56 3.94
C GLY A 105 14.49 -13.86 3.35
N ILE A 106 13.67 -12.83 3.16
CA ILE A 106 12.33 -12.93 2.57
C ILE A 106 12.44 -12.94 1.05
N THR A 107 13.37 -12.15 0.49
CA THR A 107 13.68 -12.18 -0.94
C THR A 107 14.89 -13.05 -1.20
N ASP A 108 14.88 -13.77 -2.33
CA ASP A 108 16.01 -14.56 -2.78
C ASP A 108 17.14 -13.67 -3.33
N PRO A 109 18.40 -14.14 -3.32
CA PRO A 109 19.52 -13.34 -3.81
C PRO A 109 19.35 -12.90 -5.27
N GLY A 110 19.21 -11.60 -5.49
CA GLY A 110 19.03 -11.00 -6.82
C GLY A 110 17.56 -10.72 -7.19
N GLU A 111 16.62 -11.14 -6.37
CA GLU A 111 15.22 -10.74 -6.45
C GLU A 111 15.10 -9.22 -6.18
N THR A 112 14.27 -8.56 -6.97
CA THR A 112 14.12 -7.11 -6.97
C THR A 112 12.69 -6.72 -6.65
N VAL A 113 12.52 -5.89 -5.62
CA VAL A 113 11.23 -5.25 -5.34
C VAL A 113 10.85 -4.32 -6.50
N LYS A 114 9.70 -4.53 -7.13
CA LYS A 114 9.20 -3.70 -8.25
C LYS A 114 8.34 -2.56 -7.74
N ARG A 115 7.44 -2.83 -6.80
CA ARG A 115 6.49 -1.86 -6.24
C ARG A 115 6.16 -2.17 -4.79
N THR A 116 5.88 -1.10 -4.06
CA THR A 116 5.37 -1.16 -2.69
C THR A 116 4.11 -0.33 -2.62
N PHE A 117 3.04 -0.91 -2.08
CA PHE A 117 1.77 -0.25 -1.86
C PHE A 117 1.41 -0.28 -0.38
N ARG A 118 0.69 0.73 0.09
CA ARG A 118 0.28 0.87 1.48
C ARG A 118 -1.14 1.38 1.58
N PHE A 119 -2.01 0.59 2.18
CA PHE A 119 -3.44 0.83 2.28
C PHE A 119 -3.90 0.71 3.73
N SER A 120 -4.04 1.81 4.45
CA SER A 120 -4.42 1.80 5.88
C SER A 120 -3.49 0.91 6.72
N GLU A 121 -3.85 -0.36 6.90
CA GLU A 121 -3.12 -1.38 7.65
C GLU A 121 -2.56 -2.51 6.75
N LEU A 122 -2.71 -2.44 5.43
CA LEU A 122 -2.21 -3.44 4.49
C LEU A 122 -1.00 -2.87 3.75
N THR A 123 0.15 -3.53 3.87
CA THR A 123 1.31 -3.28 3.00
C THR A 123 1.42 -4.42 2.01
N LEU A 124 1.51 -4.08 0.73
CA LEU A 124 1.67 -5.05 -0.35
C LEU A 124 2.97 -4.74 -1.08
N ILE A 125 3.87 -5.71 -1.15
CA ILE A 125 5.16 -5.59 -1.81
C ILE A 125 5.17 -6.58 -2.97
N VAL A 126 5.37 -6.07 -4.18
CA VAL A 126 5.43 -6.87 -5.41
C VAL A 126 6.89 -6.91 -5.85
N THR A 127 7.47 -8.10 -5.91
CA THR A 127 8.82 -8.34 -6.44
C THR A 127 8.74 -8.90 -7.86
N ASP A 128 9.85 -9.32 -8.46
CA ASP A 128 9.81 -10.12 -9.69
C ASP A 128 9.40 -11.58 -9.46
N GLU A 129 9.50 -12.10 -8.23
CA GLU A 129 9.30 -13.53 -7.98
C GLU A 129 8.10 -13.83 -7.06
N ARG A 130 7.62 -12.85 -6.28
CA ARG A 130 6.53 -13.07 -5.33
C ARG A 130 5.74 -11.80 -5.00
N VAL A 131 4.61 -12.00 -4.34
CA VAL A 131 3.89 -10.95 -3.64
C VAL A 131 4.00 -11.18 -2.14
N VAL A 132 4.51 -10.19 -1.41
CA VAL A 132 4.54 -10.18 0.05
C VAL A 132 3.44 -9.29 0.57
N LYS A 133 2.66 -9.82 1.49
CA LYS A 133 1.50 -9.17 2.10
C LYS A 133 1.70 -9.09 3.60
N HIS A 134 1.65 -7.88 4.14
CA HIS A 134 1.71 -7.63 5.56
C HIS A 134 0.45 -6.87 6.01
N ILE A 135 -0.15 -7.30 7.12
CA ILE A 135 -1.32 -6.66 7.71
C ILE A 135 -0.99 -6.16 9.12
N GLY A 136 -0.90 -4.85 9.29
CA GLY A 136 -0.64 -4.22 10.57
C GLY A 136 -0.49 -2.70 10.48
N GLN A 137 -0.27 -2.08 11.63
CA GLN A 137 0.12 -0.67 11.70
C GLN A 137 1.59 -0.45 11.30
N ALA A 138 2.40 -1.51 11.42
CA ALA A 138 3.74 -1.50 10.90
C ALA A 138 3.70 -1.50 9.37
N LEU A 139 4.78 -0.99 8.76
CA LEU A 139 4.99 -1.20 7.33
C LEU A 139 5.39 -2.63 7.04
N TRP A 140 6.16 -3.22 7.95
CA TRP A 140 6.62 -4.58 7.90
C TRP A 140 6.97 -5.05 9.32
N ASP A 141 6.73 -6.32 9.59
CA ASP A 141 7.23 -7.08 10.73
C ASP A 141 7.30 -8.58 10.36
N GLU A 142 7.65 -9.43 11.32
CA GLU A 142 7.76 -10.88 11.14
C GLU A 142 6.42 -11.59 10.83
N GLU A 143 5.27 -10.91 10.99
CA GLU A 143 3.95 -11.45 10.68
C GLU A 143 3.53 -11.05 9.25
N TYR A 144 3.90 -11.87 8.28
CA TYR A 144 3.61 -11.64 6.86
C TYR A 144 3.23 -12.92 6.12
N GLU A 145 2.61 -12.74 4.96
CA GLU A 145 2.22 -13.80 4.04
C GLU A 145 2.97 -13.62 2.71
N GLU A 146 3.53 -14.70 2.18
CA GLU A 146 4.21 -14.72 0.89
C GLU A 146 3.42 -15.55 -0.12
N TYR A 147 3.38 -15.06 -1.35
CA TYR A 147 2.80 -15.77 -2.49
C TYR A 147 3.83 -15.79 -3.63
N PRO A 148 4.75 -16.77 -3.64
CA PRO A 148 5.68 -17.00 -4.74
C PRO A 148 4.94 -17.25 -6.05
N PHE A 149 5.36 -16.59 -7.12
CA PHE A 149 4.70 -16.68 -8.42
C PHE A 149 4.75 -18.08 -9.03
N GLU A 150 5.74 -18.91 -8.67
CA GLU A 150 5.79 -20.34 -9.05
C GLU A 150 4.52 -21.11 -8.68
N ASN A 151 3.84 -20.74 -7.59
CA ASN A 151 2.64 -21.42 -7.09
C ASN A 151 1.36 -20.66 -7.47
N VAL A 152 1.46 -19.53 -8.17
CA VAL A 152 0.33 -18.69 -8.56
C VAL A 152 -0.16 -19.10 -9.93
N THR A 153 -1.36 -19.69 -9.97
CA THR A 153 -1.94 -20.25 -11.19
C THR A 153 -3.02 -19.37 -11.81
N ASP A 154 -3.61 -18.47 -11.03
CA ASP A 154 -4.63 -17.55 -11.51
C ASP A 154 -4.61 -16.22 -10.74
N LEU A 155 -4.96 -15.16 -11.45
CA LEU A 155 -5.09 -13.81 -10.92
C LEU A 155 -6.36 -13.18 -11.51
N ALA A 156 -7.21 -12.66 -10.64
CA ALA A 156 -8.44 -11.99 -11.01
C ALA A 156 -8.67 -10.74 -10.17
N PHE A 157 -9.38 -9.77 -10.74
CA PHE A 157 -9.71 -8.51 -10.09
C PHE A 157 -11.23 -8.31 -10.11
N GLU A 158 -11.83 -8.19 -8.93
CA GLU A 158 -13.26 -7.97 -8.77
C GLU A 158 -13.49 -6.51 -8.34
N PRO A 159 -13.92 -5.61 -9.25
CA PRO A 159 -14.16 -4.21 -8.91
C PRO A 159 -15.34 -4.09 -7.94
N GLY A 160 -15.15 -3.32 -6.86
CA GLY A 160 -16.18 -3.02 -5.88
C GLY A 160 -16.43 -1.52 -5.74
N ASN A 161 -17.51 -1.15 -5.03
CA ASN A 161 -17.88 0.26 -4.86
C ASN A 161 -16.83 1.09 -4.10
N VAL A 162 -16.11 0.46 -3.16
CA VAL A 162 -15.14 1.15 -2.29
C VAL A 162 -13.71 0.71 -2.60
N ALA A 163 -13.54 -0.58 -2.89
CA ALA A 163 -12.25 -1.20 -3.12
C ALA A 163 -12.42 -2.34 -4.12
N THR A 164 -11.38 -2.58 -4.90
CA THR A 164 -11.24 -3.71 -5.80
C THR A 164 -10.66 -4.88 -5.02
N SER A 165 -11.25 -6.06 -5.15
CA SER A 165 -10.70 -7.28 -4.55
C SER A 165 -9.72 -7.90 -5.54
N VAL A 166 -8.47 -8.05 -5.12
CA VAL A 166 -7.47 -8.86 -5.83
C VAL A 166 -7.65 -10.30 -5.35
N VAL A 167 -7.87 -11.21 -6.28
CA VAL A 167 -8.05 -12.65 -6.03
C VAL A 167 -6.89 -13.36 -6.69
N LEU A 168 -6.03 -13.97 -5.87
CA LEU A 168 -4.84 -14.67 -6.30
C LEU A 168 -4.99 -16.15 -5.93
N THR A 169 -4.93 -17.03 -6.91
CA THR A 169 -5.01 -18.48 -6.70
C THR A 169 -3.59 -19.01 -6.52
N HIS A 170 -3.28 -19.49 -5.31
CA HIS A 170 -1.99 -20.01 -4.91
C HIS A 170 -2.17 -21.44 -4.36
N ASP A 171 -1.46 -22.43 -4.91
CA ASP A 171 -1.60 -23.85 -4.54
C ASP A 171 -3.07 -24.34 -4.52
N GLY A 172 -3.86 -23.92 -5.52
CA GLY A 172 -5.29 -24.26 -5.63
C GLY A 172 -6.19 -23.58 -4.58
N ARG A 173 -5.67 -22.64 -3.78
CA ARG A 173 -6.44 -21.85 -2.80
C ARG A 173 -6.54 -20.41 -3.27
N GLN A 174 -7.72 -19.83 -3.12
CA GLN A 174 -7.93 -18.42 -3.44
C GLN A 174 -7.66 -17.54 -2.23
N GLU A 175 -6.68 -16.66 -2.38
CA GLU A 175 -6.38 -15.59 -1.46
C GLU A 175 -6.95 -14.28 -1.96
N ARG A 176 -7.56 -13.51 -1.04
CA ARG A 176 -8.26 -12.28 -1.39
C ARG A 176 -7.84 -11.13 -0.49
N PHE A 177 -7.43 -10.04 -1.11
CA PHE A 177 -7.16 -8.77 -0.41
C PHE A 177 -7.77 -7.59 -1.15
N LYS A 178 -7.92 -6.47 -0.45
CA LYS A 178 -8.60 -5.27 -0.97
C LYS A 178 -7.60 -4.18 -1.28
N ALA A 179 -7.67 -3.66 -2.50
CA ALA A 179 -6.99 -2.45 -2.92
C ALA A 179 -8.00 -1.30 -3.04
N PRO A 180 -7.75 -0.12 -2.44
CA PRO A 180 -8.55 1.08 -2.68
C PRO A 180 -8.70 1.35 -4.18
N ASN A 181 -9.86 1.83 -4.62
CA ASN A 181 -10.13 2.02 -6.05
C ASN A 181 -9.18 3.02 -6.73
N GLU A 182 -8.61 3.97 -5.99
CA GLU A 182 -7.61 4.92 -6.50
C GLU A 182 -6.30 4.23 -6.92
N ASP A 183 -5.89 3.20 -6.20
CA ASP A 183 -4.64 2.46 -6.43
C ASP A 183 -4.85 1.12 -7.16
N ALA A 184 -6.09 0.62 -7.23
CA ALA A 184 -6.43 -0.69 -7.77
C ALA A 184 -5.80 -0.95 -9.16
N ARG A 185 -5.83 0.05 -10.04
CA ARG A 185 -5.22 -0.05 -11.37
C ARG A 185 -3.70 -0.19 -11.32
N ALA A 186 -3.04 0.50 -10.39
CA ALA A 186 -1.60 0.41 -10.21
C ALA A 186 -1.19 -0.95 -9.61
N VAL A 187 -1.98 -1.46 -8.67
CA VAL A 187 -1.81 -2.81 -8.09
C VAL A 187 -2.00 -3.87 -9.16
N GLU A 188 -3.09 -3.79 -9.93
CA GLU A 188 -3.38 -4.71 -11.02
C GLU A 188 -2.23 -4.75 -12.04
N ALA A 189 -1.78 -3.59 -12.48
CA ALA A 189 -0.66 -3.50 -13.42
C ALA A 189 0.63 -4.09 -12.82
N ALA A 190 0.95 -3.80 -11.57
CA ALA A 190 2.19 -4.26 -10.94
C ALA A 190 2.23 -5.77 -10.76
N ILE A 191 1.16 -6.37 -10.22
CA ILE A 191 1.12 -7.83 -9.99
C ILE A 191 1.04 -8.56 -11.34
N THR A 192 0.21 -8.07 -12.27
CA THR A 192 0.08 -8.72 -13.59
C THR A 192 1.39 -8.65 -14.37
N ASP A 193 2.03 -7.48 -14.45
CA ASP A 193 3.31 -7.33 -15.15
C ASP A 193 4.41 -8.21 -14.56
N ALA A 194 4.50 -8.28 -13.24
CA ALA A 194 5.47 -9.13 -12.55
C ALA A 194 5.20 -10.63 -12.77
N LEU A 195 3.95 -11.07 -12.61
CA LEU A 195 3.55 -12.47 -12.79
C LEU A 195 3.77 -12.95 -14.24
N LEU A 196 3.35 -12.15 -15.23
CA LEU A 196 3.54 -12.49 -16.64
C LEU A 196 5.03 -12.51 -17.01
N SER A 197 5.83 -11.59 -16.45
CA SER A 197 7.28 -11.56 -16.68
C SER A 197 7.99 -12.75 -16.04
N TYR A 198 7.54 -13.20 -14.86
CA TYR A 198 8.10 -14.36 -14.16
C TYR A 198 7.88 -15.66 -14.95
N HIS A 199 6.66 -15.87 -15.43
CA HIS A 199 6.27 -17.06 -16.21
C HIS A 199 6.62 -16.97 -17.71
N ASP A 200 7.15 -15.83 -18.18
CA ASP A 200 7.44 -15.54 -19.60
C ASP A 200 6.22 -15.75 -20.53
N VAL A 201 5.02 -15.43 -20.04
CA VAL A 201 3.74 -15.56 -20.77
C VAL A 201 3.21 -14.20 -21.21
N ARG A 202 2.33 -14.17 -22.22
CA ARG A 202 1.82 -12.91 -22.78
C ARG A 202 0.64 -12.33 -22.02
N ASP A 203 -0.17 -13.19 -21.41
CA ASP A 203 -1.42 -12.84 -20.75
C ASP A 203 -1.86 -13.92 -19.75
N LEU A 204 -2.85 -13.58 -18.93
CA LEU A 204 -3.35 -14.46 -17.87
C LEU A 204 -4.07 -15.70 -18.41
N ASP A 205 -4.59 -15.67 -19.65
CA ASP A 205 -5.23 -16.85 -20.22
C ASP A 205 -4.20 -17.90 -20.65
N GLU A 206 -3.02 -17.47 -21.13
CA GLU A 206 -1.87 -18.36 -21.37
C GLU A 206 -1.37 -18.99 -20.07
N LEU A 207 -1.24 -18.22 -18.97
CA LEU A 207 -0.88 -18.73 -17.64
C LEU A 207 -1.86 -19.82 -17.15
N ARG A 208 -3.17 -19.54 -17.24
CA ARG A 208 -4.21 -20.51 -16.84
C ARG A 208 -4.16 -21.78 -17.67
N ALA A 209 -3.85 -21.66 -18.97
CA ALA A 209 -3.76 -22.82 -19.85
C ALA A 209 -2.56 -23.71 -19.49
N GLU A 210 -1.41 -23.11 -19.17
CA GLU A 210 -0.21 -23.86 -18.77
C GLU A 210 -0.45 -24.70 -17.52
N HIS A 211 -1.08 -24.13 -16.49
CA HIS A 211 -1.39 -24.87 -15.26
C HIS A 211 -2.59 -25.82 -15.37
N ALA A 212 -3.57 -25.54 -16.24
CA ALA A 212 -4.69 -26.45 -16.46
C ALA A 212 -4.25 -27.79 -17.09
N ASP A 213 -3.18 -27.77 -17.91
CA ASP A 213 -2.59 -28.98 -18.50
C ASP A 213 -1.74 -29.78 -17.48
N GLU A 214 -1.26 -29.15 -16.39
CA GLU A 214 -0.54 -29.82 -15.29
C GLU A 214 -1.50 -30.54 -14.32
N GLU A 215 -2.64 -29.94 -13.98
CA GLU A 215 -3.63 -30.54 -13.07
C GLU A 215 -4.27 -31.84 -13.60
N VAL A 216 -4.31 -32.03 -14.93
CA VAL A 216 -4.81 -33.27 -15.54
C VAL A 216 -3.81 -34.42 -15.54
N ASP A 217 -2.50 -34.18 -15.40
CA ASP A 217 -1.49 -35.25 -15.35
C ASP A 217 -1.41 -35.91 -13.96
N ASP A 218 -1.68 -35.15 -12.89
CA ASP A 218 -1.79 -35.68 -11.52
C ASP A 218 -3.10 -36.46 -11.27
N ALA A 219 -4.16 -36.15 -12.03
CA ALA A 219 -5.44 -36.86 -11.93
C ALA A 219 -5.44 -38.26 -12.58
N ASP A 220 -4.45 -38.57 -13.43
CA ASP A 220 -4.40 -39.83 -14.18
C ASP A 220 -3.39 -40.87 -13.60
N SER A 221 -2.75 -40.57 -12.46
CA SER A 221 -1.73 -41.46 -11.85
C SER A 221 -2.17 -42.26 -10.60
N GLU A 222 -3.39 -42.10 -10.08
CA GLU A 222 -3.89 -42.90 -8.93
C GLU A 222 -5.30 -43.49 -9.18
N ALA A 223 -5.62 -43.91 -10.41
CA ALA A 223 -6.69 -44.87 -10.67
C ALA A 223 -6.16 -46.32 -10.64
N GLY A 224 -5.32 -46.61 -9.63
CA GLY A 224 -4.85 -47.95 -9.30
C GLY A 224 -5.82 -48.66 -8.35
N GLU A 225 -6.68 -49.50 -8.93
CA GLU A 225 -7.24 -50.75 -8.38
C GLU A 225 -7.04 -51.03 -6.86
N ASP A 226 -8.06 -50.76 -6.03
CA ASP A 226 -8.64 -51.67 -5.00
C ASP A 226 -9.46 -50.89 -3.96
N SER A 227 -10.77 -50.73 -4.19
CA SER A 227 -11.73 -50.41 -3.11
C SER A 227 -12.69 -51.60 -2.90
N PRO A 228 -12.51 -52.41 -1.84
CA PRO A 228 -13.32 -53.60 -1.57
C PRO A 228 -14.61 -53.27 -0.80
N PHE A 229 -15.36 -52.26 -1.24
CA PHE A 229 -16.69 -51.94 -0.69
C PHE A 229 -17.77 -52.02 -1.76
N GLY A 230 -18.21 -53.25 -2.00
CA GLY A 230 -19.62 -53.61 -1.93
C GLY A 230 -20.58 -52.92 -2.91
N GLU A 231 -20.71 -53.55 -4.07
CA GLU A 231 -21.90 -53.57 -4.92
C GLU A 231 -23.20 -53.59 -4.07
N GLY A 232 -23.93 -52.47 -4.10
CA GLY A 232 -25.23 -52.27 -3.46
C GLY A 232 -26.32 -52.12 -4.53
N PRO A 233 -27.49 -52.75 -4.37
CA PRO A 233 -28.31 -53.23 -5.47
C PRO A 233 -29.16 -52.15 -6.15
N GLU A 234 -29.28 -52.30 -7.48
CA GLU A 234 -30.24 -51.61 -8.33
C GLU A 234 -31.69 -51.94 -7.90
N LEU A 235 -32.48 -50.89 -7.68
CA LEU A 235 -33.93 -50.99 -7.57
C LEU A 235 -34.56 -50.20 -8.73
N PHE A 236 -35.10 -50.98 -9.68
CA PHE A 236 -36.24 -50.74 -10.59
C PHE A 236 -36.97 -49.40 -10.39
N GLY A 237 -37.37 -48.63 -11.41
CA GLY A 237 -37.57 -48.87 -12.82
C GLY A 237 -38.58 -47.83 -13.35
N GLU A 238 -38.52 -47.60 -14.65
CA GLU A 238 -39.48 -46.93 -15.54
C GLU A 238 -39.95 -45.47 -15.33
N GLU A 239 -39.50 -44.63 -16.27
CA GLU A 239 -40.29 -43.83 -17.20
C GLU A 239 -41.38 -42.88 -16.65
N GLU A 240 -41.09 -41.57 -16.64
CA GLU A 240 -42.08 -40.59 -17.11
C GLU A 240 -41.40 -39.41 -17.81
N SER A 241 -41.61 -39.37 -19.12
CA SER A 241 -41.28 -38.30 -20.04
C SER A 241 -42.22 -37.10 -19.86
N ILE A 242 -41.69 -35.91 -19.61
CA ILE A 242 -42.39 -34.66 -19.97
C ILE A 242 -41.37 -33.69 -20.59
N ALA A 243 -41.38 -33.67 -21.93
CA ALA A 243 -40.88 -32.55 -22.71
C ALA A 243 -42.02 -31.52 -22.81
N THR A 244 -41.74 -30.26 -22.49
CA THR A 244 -42.50 -29.12 -23.01
C THR A 244 -41.51 -28.03 -23.42
N ASP A 245 -41.44 -27.88 -24.73
CA ASP A 245 -40.87 -26.81 -25.54
C ASP A 245 -41.61 -25.49 -25.32
N THR A 246 -40.91 -24.33 -25.34
CA THR A 246 -41.32 -23.01 -25.90
C THR A 246 -40.39 -21.91 -25.39
N GLU A 247 -39.37 -21.61 -26.21
CA GLU A 247 -38.84 -20.34 -26.74
C GLU A 247 -39.18 -18.93 -26.14
N PRO A 248 -38.35 -17.90 -26.49
CA PRO A 248 -37.99 -16.73 -25.68
C PRO A 248 -38.79 -15.46 -26.02
N ASP A 249 -38.70 -14.45 -25.15
CA ASP A 249 -39.23 -13.10 -25.40
C ASP A 249 -38.08 -12.08 -25.33
N GLU A 250 -37.68 -11.59 -26.51
CA GLU A 250 -36.98 -10.32 -26.71
C GLU A 250 -38.00 -9.18 -26.86
N GLN A 251 -37.50 -7.95 -26.70
CA GLN A 251 -38.10 -6.64 -27.07
C GLN A 251 -38.88 -5.93 -25.95
N SER A 252 -38.80 -4.62 -25.78
CA SER A 252 -37.93 -3.54 -26.26
C SER A 252 -38.48 -2.24 -25.64
N GLU A 253 -37.58 -1.25 -25.45
CA GLU A 253 -37.87 0.20 -25.51
C GLU A 253 -38.79 0.79 -24.42
N SER A 254 -38.67 2.01 -23.89
CA SER A 254 -37.83 3.20 -24.07
C SER A 254 -38.12 4.09 -22.85
N ASP A 255 -37.17 4.89 -22.37
CA ASP A 255 -37.23 6.36 -22.47
C ASP A 255 -36.26 7.09 -21.54
N ALA A 256 -35.76 8.18 -22.09
CA ALA A 256 -34.62 8.96 -21.66
C ALA A 256 -34.98 10.15 -20.75
N ALA A 257 -33.92 10.74 -20.20
CA ALA A 257 -33.74 12.11 -19.70
C ALA A 257 -34.25 12.45 -18.29
N SER A 258 -33.32 12.73 -17.38
CA SER A 258 -32.89 14.13 -17.19
C SER A 258 -31.57 14.20 -16.41
N ASP A 259 -30.69 15.03 -16.98
CA ASP A 259 -29.39 15.48 -16.55
C ASP A 259 -29.51 16.69 -15.59
N SER A 260 -28.39 17.10 -14.98
CA SER A 260 -28.07 18.41 -14.37
C SER A 260 -27.97 18.49 -12.83
N GLU A 261 -26.92 17.90 -12.23
CA GLU A 261 -26.43 18.35 -10.89
C GLU A 261 -24.90 18.44 -10.77
N ASP A 262 -24.12 18.07 -11.79
CA ASP A 262 -22.65 17.89 -11.66
C ASP A 262 -21.80 19.07 -12.18
N ASP A 263 -22.41 20.06 -12.85
CA ASP A 263 -21.68 21.19 -13.45
C ASP A 263 -21.33 22.32 -12.46
N THR A 264 -21.84 22.28 -11.23
CA THR A 264 -21.58 23.33 -10.21
C THR A 264 -20.37 23.05 -9.32
N ARG A 265 -19.87 21.81 -9.22
CA ARG A 265 -18.65 21.51 -8.45
C ARG A 265 -17.38 21.76 -9.25
N ASP A 266 -17.43 21.58 -10.56
CA ASP A 266 -16.25 21.68 -11.44
C ASP A 266 -15.86 23.14 -11.79
N GLN A 267 -16.76 24.11 -11.53
CA GLN A 267 -16.46 25.55 -11.65
C GLN A 267 -15.83 26.16 -10.39
N LEU A 268 -16.03 25.57 -9.21
CA LEU A 268 -15.42 26.03 -7.95
C LEU A 268 -13.96 25.59 -7.81
N ILE A 269 -13.55 24.51 -8.48
CA ILE A 269 -12.18 23.97 -8.43
C ILE A 269 -11.25 24.75 -9.39
N ARG A 270 -11.71 25.07 -10.60
CA ARG A 270 -10.92 25.89 -11.55
C ARG A 270 -10.66 27.32 -11.10
N GLN A 271 -11.53 27.89 -10.26
CA GLN A 271 -11.36 29.27 -9.78
C GLN A 271 -10.33 29.39 -8.63
N VAL A 272 -9.90 28.26 -8.04
CA VAL A 272 -8.85 28.20 -7.01
C VAL A 272 -7.46 27.92 -7.63
N GLU A 273 -7.40 27.31 -8.82
CA GLU A 273 -6.14 26.99 -9.50
C GLU A 273 -5.55 28.14 -10.34
N GLU A 274 -6.29 29.23 -10.58
CA GLU A 274 -5.80 30.42 -11.34
C GLU A 274 -5.24 31.54 -10.43
N ALA A 275 -5.03 31.28 -9.13
CA ALA A 275 -4.61 32.31 -8.16
C ALA A 275 -3.22 32.10 -7.52
N THR A 276 -2.45 31.08 -7.90
CA THR A 276 -1.11 30.84 -7.33
C THR A 276 -0.11 30.32 -8.37
N ASP A 277 0.25 31.18 -9.32
CA ASP A 277 1.40 30.96 -10.20
C ASP A 277 2.09 32.31 -10.44
N ASP A 278 3.24 32.55 -9.78
CA ASP A 278 4.31 33.41 -10.31
C ASP A 278 5.63 33.22 -9.53
N GLU A 279 6.68 32.84 -10.26
CA GLU A 279 8.08 32.75 -9.84
C GLU A 279 8.68 34.12 -9.47
N PRO A 280 9.75 34.19 -8.65
CA PRO A 280 10.52 35.43 -8.52
C PRO A 280 11.72 35.43 -9.48
N ALA A 281 11.78 36.43 -10.37
CA ALA A 281 13.00 36.89 -11.01
C ALA A 281 13.12 38.43 -10.95
N ASP A 282 14.37 38.86 -10.81
CA ASP A 282 14.87 40.15 -10.31
C ASP A 282 14.67 41.37 -11.24
N ASP A 283 14.76 42.55 -10.59
CA ASP A 283 15.17 43.88 -11.08
C ASP A 283 14.14 44.96 -11.53
N SER A 284 14.10 46.01 -10.69
CA SER A 284 14.03 47.46 -10.99
C SER A 284 12.74 48.20 -11.41
N THR A 285 12.48 49.26 -10.61
CA THR A 285 11.89 50.59 -10.90
C THR A 285 10.38 50.86 -10.72
N ASP A 286 10.12 51.59 -9.63
CA ASP A 286 9.28 52.80 -9.45
C ASP A 286 7.81 52.87 -9.93
N ALA A 287 6.99 53.32 -8.97
CA ALA A 287 5.74 54.10 -9.10
C ALA A 287 4.36 53.38 -9.09
N ASP A 288 3.69 53.56 -7.93
CA ASP A 288 2.37 54.21 -7.79
C ASP A 288 1.09 53.38 -7.56
N HIS A 289 0.52 53.61 -6.36
CA HIS A 289 -0.89 53.52 -5.91
C HIS A 289 -1.60 52.18 -5.67
N GLY A 290 -2.09 52.00 -4.42
CA GLY A 290 -3.36 51.29 -4.15
C GLY A 290 -3.39 50.40 -2.91
N SER A 291 -3.69 50.95 -1.74
CA SER A 291 -3.97 50.21 -0.51
C SER A 291 -5.37 49.57 -0.56
N THR A 292 -5.44 48.24 -0.55
CA THR A 292 -6.51 47.41 0.05
C THR A 292 -5.89 46.10 0.54
N ALA A 293 -6.06 45.80 1.82
CA ALA A 293 -5.59 44.58 2.50
C ALA A 293 -6.50 43.37 2.23
N ASP A 294 -5.91 42.16 2.19
CA ASP A 294 -6.28 40.87 2.86
C ASP A 294 -5.75 39.67 2.02
N GLY A 295 -5.23 38.55 2.56
CA GLY A 295 -5.13 38.10 3.94
C GLY A 295 -4.06 37.01 4.09
N THR A 296 -3.06 37.28 4.92
CA THR A 296 -2.24 36.23 5.55
C THR A 296 -2.86 36.07 6.94
N PRO A 297 -3.28 34.87 7.37
CA PRO A 297 -3.89 34.72 8.69
C PRO A 297 -2.88 35.17 9.74
N ASP A 298 -3.29 36.13 10.57
CA ASP A 298 -2.44 36.69 11.60
C ASP A 298 -2.04 35.55 12.56
N THR A 299 -0.79 35.53 13.01
CA THR A 299 -0.31 34.47 13.92
C THR A 299 -1.10 34.38 15.23
N ALA A 300 -1.85 35.44 15.56
CA ALA A 300 -2.80 35.47 16.66
C ALA A 300 -4.10 34.70 16.36
N ASP A 301 -4.58 34.74 15.12
CA ASP A 301 -5.78 34.00 14.68
C ASP A 301 -5.49 32.49 14.66
N LEU A 302 -4.30 32.08 14.20
CA LEU A 302 -3.86 30.69 14.27
C LEU A 302 -3.69 30.18 15.71
N ALA A 303 -3.27 31.04 16.64
CA ALA A 303 -3.16 30.66 18.05
C ALA A 303 -4.54 30.47 18.69
N ALA A 304 -5.51 31.33 18.35
CA ALA A 304 -6.89 31.18 18.78
C ALA A 304 -7.52 29.90 18.21
N GLU A 305 -7.27 29.59 16.93
CA GLU A 305 -7.76 28.37 16.29
C GLU A 305 -7.18 27.10 16.93
N ILE A 306 -5.90 27.12 17.35
CA ILE A 306 -5.28 26.00 18.08
C ILE A 306 -5.92 25.79 19.45
N ASP A 307 -6.26 26.86 20.18
CA ASP A 307 -6.92 26.73 21.48
C ASP A 307 -8.37 26.23 21.32
N ASP A 308 -9.10 26.71 20.31
CA ASP A 308 -10.43 26.20 19.97
C ASP A 308 -10.39 24.70 19.59
N LEU A 309 -9.36 24.28 18.83
CA LEU A 309 -9.13 22.87 18.48
C LEU A 309 -8.77 22.01 19.71
N ARG A 310 -8.02 22.55 20.66
CA ARG A 310 -7.71 21.85 21.92
C ARG A 310 -8.97 21.65 22.76
N ASP A 311 -9.81 22.68 22.89
CA ASP A 311 -11.08 22.58 23.59
C ASP A 311 -12.02 21.57 22.91
N ALA A 312 -12.02 21.50 21.58
CA ALA A 312 -12.78 20.50 20.83
C ALA A 312 -12.30 19.06 21.11
N VAL A 313 -10.98 18.85 21.17
CA VAL A 313 -10.39 17.54 21.48
C VAL A 313 -10.70 17.11 22.91
N GLU A 314 -10.60 18.01 23.89
CA GLU A 314 -10.96 17.71 25.28
C GLU A 314 -12.44 17.34 25.42
N ASN A 315 -13.33 18.05 24.71
CA ASN A 315 -14.76 17.71 24.68
C ASN A 315 -15.01 16.34 24.03
N GLN A 316 -14.26 15.99 22.98
CA GLN A 316 -14.38 14.70 22.32
C GLN A 316 -13.90 13.56 23.23
N GLN A 317 -12.79 13.75 23.95
CA GLN A 317 -12.30 12.79 24.93
C GLN A 317 -13.33 12.57 26.05
N ALA A 318 -13.93 13.63 26.58
CA ALA A 318 -14.99 13.52 27.59
C ALA A 318 -16.27 12.86 27.07
N GLU A 319 -16.56 12.92 25.76
CA GLU A 319 -17.67 12.20 25.14
C GLU A 319 -17.35 10.71 24.96
N LEU A 320 -16.12 10.39 24.55
CA LEU A 320 -15.65 9.00 24.43
C LEU A 320 -15.62 8.29 25.79
N GLU A 321 -15.22 8.98 26.86
CA GLU A 321 -15.29 8.45 28.22
C GLU A 321 -16.74 8.14 28.61
N ARG A 322 -17.68 9.06 28.35
CA ARG A 322 -19.11 8.84 28.61
C ARG A 322 -19.70 7.70 27.79
N GLN A 323 -19.25 7.52 26.54
CA GLN A 323 -19.69 6.39 25.71
C GLN A 323 -19.13 5.07 26.24
N ASN A 324 -17.88 5.03 26.68
CA ASN A 324 -17.30 3.84 27.30
C ASN A 324 -18.03 3.47 28.60
N ASP A 325 -18.33 4.45 29.46
CA ASP A 325 -19.10 4.23 30.68
C ASP A 325 -20.51 3.68 30.37
N LEU A 326 -21.18 4.19 29.34
CA LEU A 326 -22.49 3.72 28.90
C LEU A 326 -22.42 2.29 28.35
N ILE A 327 -21.37 1.95 27.61
CA ILE A 327 -21.12 0.60 27.10
C ILE A 327 -20.91 -0.37 28.26
N GLU A 328 -20.09 0.00 29.26
CA GLU A 328 -19.89 -0.82 30.46
C GLU A 328 -21.19 -1.04 31.22
N GLN A 329 -22.02 0.00 31.35
CA GLN A 329 -23.34 -0.11 31.99
C GLN A 329 -24.28 -1.05 31.22
N LEU A 330 -24.31 -0.96 29.88
CA LEU A 330 -25.09 -1.85 29.02
C LEU A 330 -24.61 -3.30 29.12
N ILE A 331 -23.30 -3.52 29.18
CA ILE A 331 -22.69 -4.84 29.37
C ILE A 331 -23.10 -5.42 30.73
N GLU A 332 -23.09 -4.63 31.79
CA GLU A 332 -23.48 -5.08 33.13
C GLU A 332 -24.99 -5.37 33.24
N GLU A 333 -25.85 -4.57 32.60
CA GLU A 333 -27.30 -4.85 32.52
C GLU A 333 -27.59 -6.13 31.73
N LEU A 334 -26.89 -6.37 30.62
CA LEU A 334 -26.99 -7.62 29.86
C LEU A 334 -26.49 -8.83 30.65
N ARG A 335 -25.52 -8.63 31.55
CA ARG A 335 -24.97 -9.67 32.41
C ARG A 335 -25.89 -10.04 33.57
N GLN A 336 -26.65 -9.07 34.11
CA GLN A 336 -27.62 -9.30 35.19
C GLN A 336 -28.99 -9.77 34.70
N GLY A 337 -29.31 -9.54 33.41
CA GLY A 337 -30.55 -10.00 32.76
C GLY A 337 -30.58 -11.47 32.33
N ARG A 338 -29.56 -12.28 32.68
CA ARG A 338 -29.40 -13.69 32.30
C ARG A 338 -29.34 -14.60 33.53
#